data_AF-A0A7S1AZ20-F1
#
_entry.id   AF-A0A7S1AZ20-F1
#
_cell.length_a   1.000
_cell.length_b   1.000
_cell.length_c   1.000
_cell.angle_alpha   90.00
_cell.angle_beta   90.00
_cell.angle_gamma   90.00
#
_symmetry.space_group_name_H-M   'P 1'
#
loop_
_entity.id
_entity.type
_entity.pdbx_description
1 polymer ?
#
loop_
_entity_poly.entity_id
_entity_poly.type
_entity_poly.pdbx_seq_one_letter_code
_entity_poly.pdbx_strand_id
1 'polypeptide(L)'
;MGCGLSVKANDSCKLFETEDSIKEDNLTVDKLPWALPKRFKFGFFSVNDEKIKVEKIHTLQTLFDIIEMESGVKVRYDFEIDRLILEGTNELKLGAKGDTSNFLKLGGLKSNGQNVVKSKFPIGKNPGEPVDDMDMEEIDVAYFDDAFSKAAGPLGTTIELRTNISDGRQGAKDALEIPPGVKTIKEGLVALKKDVETLRFEFVPSVQGFQAKFTGAETCQSKIEAVMTFIEAVQGAMEALPQLTEDVNDLVEEVKTKVTEPSQITDALKEANVPPMAWPGKINLVWENVQKLTKAPAVISDMKNELDSAIGDLKGAAEALQ
;
A
#
# COMPACT_ATOMS: atom_id res chain seq x y z
N MET A 1 -15.12 22.52 9.29
CA MET A 1 -13.80 21.89 9.11
C MET A 1 -14.07 20.45 8.72
N GLY A 2 -14.01 20.14 7.42
CA GLY A 2 -14.39 18.83 6.90
C GLY A 2 -13.26 17.83 7.08
N CYS A 3 -13.56 16.69 7.69
CA CYS A 3 -12.68 15.53 7.73
C CYS A 3 -12.23 15.21 6.30
N GLY A 4 -10.91 15.19 6.08
CA GLY A 4 -10.34 14.84 4.79
C GLY A 4 -10.78 13.43 4.42
N LEU A 5 -11.55 13.31 3.34
CA LEU A 5 -11.80 12.05 2.67
C LEU A 5 -10.44 11.44 2.31
N SER A 6 -10.01 10.43 3.07
CA SER A 6 -9.04 9.44 2.64
C SER A 6 -9.76 8.49 1.71
N VAL A 7 -9.18 8.22 0.54
CA VAL A 7 -9.73 7.24 -0.40
C VAL A 7 -9.86 5.90 0.34
N LYS A 8 -11.08 5.34 0.38
CA LYS A 8 -11.23 3.94 0.74
C LYS A 8 -10.63 3.14 -0.42
N ALA A 9 -9.59 2.35 -0.15
CA ALA A 9 -9.11 1.39 -1.13
C ALA A 9 -10.30 0.52 -1.56
N ASN A 10 -10.51 0.39 -2.87
CA ASN A 10 -11.47 -0.57 -3.40
C ASN A 10 -10.90 -1.98 -3.28
N ASP A 11 -11.76 -2.99 -3.42
CA ASP A 11 -11.40 -4.41 -3.31
C ASP A 11 -10.31 -4.84 -4.33
N SER A 12 -10.01 -4.02 -5.35
CA SER A 12 -9.02 -4.28 -6.39
C SER A 12 -7.63 -3.66 -6.14
N CYS A 13 -7.44 -2.93 -5.01
CA CYS A 13 -6.25 -2.13 -4.70
C CYS A 13 -5.94 -1.01 -5.72
N LYS A 14 -6.84 -0.72 -6.67
CA LYS A 14 -6.66 0.32 -7.67
C LYS A 14 -7.10 1.67 -7.12
N LEU A 15 -6.53 2.75 -7.67
CA LEU A 15 -7.00 4.09 -7.31
C LEU A 15 -8.38 4.42 -7.90
N PHE A 16 -8.65 3.96 -9.14
CA PHE A 16 -9.91 4.19 -9.84
C PHE A 16 -10.37 2.92 -10.56
N GLU A 17 -11.67 2.66 -10.58
CA GLU A 17 -12.26 1.49 -11.27
C GLU A 17 -12.63 1.81 -12.72
N THR A 18 -13.06 3.05 -12.97
CA THR A 18 -13.58 3.48 -14.28
C THR A 18 -13.17 4.91 -14.63
N GLU A 19 -13.24 5.26 -15.90
CA GLU A 19 -12.95 6.63 -16.38
C GLU A 19 -13.92 7.69 -15.82
N ASP A 20 -15.13 7.29 -15.45
CA ASP A 20 -16.07 8.20 -14.78
C ASP A 20 -15.64 8.47 -13.33
N SER A 21 -15.09 7.47 -12.64
CA SER A 21 -14.65 7.62 -11.26
C SER A 21 -13.50 8.62 -11.08
N ILE A 22 -12.60 8.78 -12.05
CA ILE A 22 -11.55 9.81 -11.97
C ILE A 22 -12.10 11.23 -12.20
N LYS A 23 -13.16 11.37 -13.00
CA LYS A 23 -13.78 12.66 -13.33
C LYS A 23 -14.70 13.15 -12.21
N GLU A 24 -15.37 12.24 -11.53
CA GLU A 24 -16.27 12.54 -10.41
C GLU A 24 -15.53 12.71 -9.06
N ASP A 25 -14.27 12.26 -8.98
CA ASP A 25 -13.51 12.29 -7.73
C ASP A 25 -12.87 13.66 -7.45
N ASN A 26 -13.01 14.09 -6.21
CA ASN A 26 -12.37 15.29 -5.67
C ASN A 26 -10.99 14.97 -5.06
N LEU A 27 -10.37 13.88 -5.48
CA LEU A 27 -9.07 13.45 -4.98
C LEU A 27 -7.97 14.38 -5.45
N THR A 28 -7.51 15.21 -4.52
CA THR A 28 -6.37 16.09 -4.71
C THR A 28 -5.07 15.30 -4.80
N VAL A 29 -4.12 15.79 -5.59
CA VAL A 29 -2.86 15.08 -5.88
C VAL A 29 -1.99 14.83 -4.64
N ASP A 30 -2.19 15.59 -3.56
CA ASP A 30 -1.52 15.43 -2.27
C ASP A 30 -2.16 14.38 -1.35
N LYS A 31 -3.19 13.70 -1.84
CA LYS A 31 -3.87 12.59 -1.16
C LYS A 31 -3.75 11.28 -1.92
N LEU A 32 -2.98 11.25 -3.01
CA LEU A 32 -2.61 10.01 -3.67
C LEU A 32 -1.82 9.12 -2.69
N PRO A 33 -1.94 7.79 -2.75
CA PRO A 33 -1.26 6.87 -1.83
C PRO A 33 0.24 7.16 -1.64
N TRP A 34 0.97 7.41 -2.73
CA TRP A 34 2.39 7.76 -2.71
C TRP A 34 2.67 9.24 -2.38
N ALA A 35 1.65 10.10 -2.37
CA ALA A 35 1.74 11.52 -2.07
C ALA A 35 1.54 11.78 -0.57
N LEU A 36 2.28 11.04 0.28
CA LEU A 36 2.21 11.21 1.74
C LEU A 36 2.24 12.71 2.11
N PRO A 37 1.28 13.23 2.92
CA PRO A 37 1.09 14.68 3.10
C PRO A 37 2.31 15.46 3.56
N LYS A 38 3.26 14.81 4.26
CA LYS A 38 4.52 15.41 4.73
C LYS A 38 5.66 15.32 3.70
N ARG A 39 5.51 14.56 2.61
CA ARG A 39 6.54 14.30 1.58
C ARG A 39 6.21 14.93 0.23
N PHE A 40 4.94 15.18 -0.08
CA PHE A 40 4.55 15.84 -1.32
C PHE A 40 4.93 17.32 -1.31
N LYS A 41 5.57 17.80 -2.39
CA LYS A 41 5.98 19.19 -2.58
C LYS A 41 5.25 19.78 -3.77
N PHE A 42 4.43 20.79 -3.52
CA PHE A 42 3.83 21.62 -4.55
C PHE A 42 4.87 22.53 -5.21
N GLY A 43 4.57 22.99 -6.42
CA GLY A 43 5.50 23.82 -7.20
C GLY A 43 5.40 23.54 -8.69
N PHE A 44 6.53 23.62 -9.39
CA PHE A 44 6.60 23.39 -10.83
C PHE A 44 7.37 22.12 -11.14
N PHE A 45 6.93 21.39 -12.15
CA PHE A 45 7.72 20.36 -12.82
C PHE A 45 7.69 20.58 -14.33
N SER A 46 8.62 19.98 -15.07
CA SER A 46 8.75 20.22 -16.51
C SER A 46 8.35 19.01 -17.36
N VAL A 47 7.63 19.25 -18.46
CA VAL A 47 7.27 18.26 -19.50
C VAL A 47 7.56 18.89 -20.87
N ASN A 48 8.45 18.28 -21.66
CA ASN A 48 8.92 18.80 -22.95
C ASN A 48 9.39 20.25 -22.89
N ASP A 49 10.16 20.58 -21.85
CA ASP A 49 10.67 21.92 -21.56
C ASP A 49 9.60 22.96 -21.11
N GLU A 50 8.32 22.59 -21.08
CA GLU A 50 7.22 23.41 -20.57
C GLU A 50 7.02 23.23 -19.06
N LYS A 51 6.67 24.31 -18.36
CA LYS A 51 6.51 24.30 -16.89
C LYS A 51 5.07 24.07 -16.48
N ILE A 52 4.84 22.95 -15.79
CA ILE A 52 3.55 22.57 -15.24
C ILE A 52 3.48 22.92 -13.76
N LYS A 53 2.45 23.68 -13.37
CA LYS A 53 2.21 24.05 -11.97
C LYS A 53 1.35 22.99 -11.27
N VAL A 54 1.75 22.58 -10.06
CA VAL A 54 0.99 21.68 -9.19
C VAL A 54 0.65 22.38 -7.90
N GLU A 55 -0.64 22.48 -7.59
CA GLU A 55 -1.17 23.12 -6.40
C GLU A 55 -2.06 22.17 -5.60
N LYS A 56 -2.30 22.52 -4.34
CA LYS A 56 -3.11 21.74 -3.40
C LYS A 56 -4.56 21.53 -3.87
N ILE A 57 -5.05 22.46 -4.67
CA ILE A 57 -6.42 22.42 -5.21
C ILE A 57 -6.55 21.49 -6.41
N HIS A 58 -5.44 21.05 -7.02
CA HIS A 58 -5.50 20.21 -8.22
C HIS A 58 -5.91 18.79 -7.83
N THR A 59 -6.99 18.31 -8.44
CA THR A 59 -7.31 16.89 -8.54
C THR A 59 -6.43 16.22 -9.60
N LEU A 60 -6.40 14.89 -9.61
CA LEU A 60 -5.65 14.15 -10.62
C LEU A 60 -6.12 14.49 -12.05
N GLN A 61 -7.45 14.56 -12.27
CA GLN A 61 -8.02 14.96 -13.57
C GLN A 61 -7.63 16.39 -13.94
N THR A 62 -7.79 17.36 -13.03
CA THR A 62 -7.42 18.76 -13.35
C THR A 62 -5.93 18.89 -13.66
N LEU A 63 -5.07 18.10 -13.02
CA LEU A 63 -3.65 18.09 -13.34
C LEU A 63 -3.38 17.49 -14.73
N PHE A 64 -4.12 16.45 -15.14
CA PHE A 64 -4.02 15.90 -16.50
C PHE A 64 -4.39 16.95 -17.54
N ASP A 65 -5.50 17.66 -17.31
CA ASP A 65 -5.96 18.71 -18.20
C ASP A 65 -4.93 19.84 -18.34
N ILE A 66 -4.30 20.24 -17.23
CA ILE A 66 -3.22 21.25 -17.22
C ILE A 66 -2.00 20.75 -18.01
N ILE A 67 -1.57 19.49 -17.84
CA ILE A 67 -0.43 18.94 -18.60
C ILE A 67 -0.73 18.93 -20.10
N GLU A 68 -1.92 18.46 -20.50
CA GLU A 68 -2.31 18.42 -21.90
C GLU A 68 -2.41 19.84 -22.50
N MET A 69 -2.96 20.79 -21.75
CA MET A 69 -3.10 22.18 -22.17
C MET A 69 -1.75 22.90 -22.36
N GLU A 70 -0.83 22.74 -21.41
CA GLU A 70 0.42 23.49 -21.38
C GLU A 70 1.51 22.82 -22.23
N SER A 71 1.60 21.48 -22.26
CA SER A 71 2.67 20.78 -22.98
C SER A 71 2.22 20.00 -24.21
N GLY A 72 0.90 19.90 -24.48
CA GLY A 72 0.35 19.10 -25.57
C GLY A 72 0.54 17.58 -25.38
N VAL A 73 0.90 17.14 -24.18
CA VAL A 73 1.13 15.72 -23.84
C VAL A 73 -0.13 15.17 -23.23
N LYS A 74 -0.67 14.10 -23.80
CA LYS A 74 -1.86 13.44 -23.26
C LYS A 74 -1.48 12.68 -22.02
N VAL A 75 -2.25 12.86 -20.96
CA VAL A 75 -2.09 12.10 -19.72
C VAL A 75 -3.36 11.32 -19.47
N ARG A 76 -3.21 10.03 -19.23
CA ARG A 76 -4.32 9.17 -18.83
C ARG A 76 -3.93 8.27 -17.68
N TYR A 77 -4.95 7.88 -16.93
CA TYR A 77 -4.84 6.78 -16.00
C TYR A 77 -5.17 5.47 -16.74
N ASP A 78 -4.31 4.47 -16.57
CA ASP A 78 -4.53 3.14 -17.08
C ASP A 78 -5.12 2.26 -15.98
N PHE A 79 -6.43 2.02 -16.06
CA PHE A 79 -7.20 1.23 -15.10
C PHE A 79 -6.78 -0.24 -15.05
N GLU A 80 -6.09 -0.75 -16.08
CA GLU A 80 -5.69 -2.16 -16.12
C GLU A 80 -4.43 -2.43 -15.30
N ILE A 81 -3.52 -1.46 -15.27
CA ILE A 81 -2.21 -1.56 -14.60
C ILE A 81 -2.06 -0.55 -13.47
N ASP A 82 -3.10 0.27 -13.21
CA ASP A 82 -3.17 1.31 -12.19
C ASP A 82 -2.03 2.33 -12.32
N ARG A 83 -1.71 2.80 -13.55
CA ARG A 83 -0.56 3.68 -13.81
C ARG A 83 -0.93 4.96 -14.53
N LEU A 84 -0.09 5.99 -14.36
CA LEU A 84 -0.10 7.14 -15.25
C LEU A 84 0.57 6.77 -16.55
N ILE A 85 -0.03 7.18 -17.66
CA ILE A 85 0.57 7.08 -18.98
C ILE A 85 0.56 8.47 -19.59
N LEU A 86 1.76 8.94 -19.94
CA LEU A 86 1.99 10.17 -20.69
C LEU A 86 2.32 9.78 -22.12
N GLU A 87 1.60 10.34 -23.08
CA GLU A 87 1.75 10.06 -24.51
C GLU A 87 1.94 11.37 -25.28
N GLY A 88 3.07 11.46 -25.99
CA GLY A 88 3.42 12.59 -26.85
C GLY A 88 3.62 12.17 -28.30
N THR A 89 3.78 13.17 -29.18
CA THR A 89 4.12 12.96 -30.59
C THR A 89 5.62 12.70 -30.79
N ASN A 90 6.46 13.17 -29.87
CA ASN A 90 7.91 13.01 -29.85
C ASN A 90 8.37 12.41 -28.52
N GLU A 91 9.66 12.11 -28.41
CA GLU A 91 10.28 11.70 -27.15
C GLU A 91 9.91 12.65 -26.00
N LEU A 92 9.46 12.07 -24.88
CA LEU A 92 9.04 12.82 -23.71
C LEU A 92 10.23 13.17 -22.82
N LYS A 93 10.47 14.47 -22.67
CA LYS A 93 11.43 15.02 -21.70
C LYS A 93 10.70 15.37 -20.41
N LEU A 94 11.00 14.64 -19.34
CA LEU A 94 10.36 14.80 -18.04
C LEU A 94 11.40 15.25 -17.03
N GLY A 95 11.14 16.39 -16.40
CA GLY A 95 11.99 16.97 -15.38
C GLY A 95 13.05 17.94 -15.92
N ALA A 96 13.26 19.04 -15.21
CA ALA A 96 14.34 19.98 -15.47
C ALA A 96 15.07 20.40 -14.18
N LYS A 97 16.28 20.97 -14.31
CA LYS A 97 17.14 21.40 -13.18
C LYS A 97 16.52 22.50 -12.29
N GLY A 98 15.36 23.05 -12.64
CA GLY A 98 14.64 24.08 -11.89
C GLY A 98 13.31 23.63 -11.29
N ASP A 99 12.99 22.34 -11.36
CA ASP A 99 11.72 21.82 -10.86
C ASP A 99 11.67 21.87 -9.33
N THR A 100 10.58 22.39 -8.79
CA THR A 100 10.34 22.55 -7.35
C THR A 100 9.32 21.56 -6.81
N SER A 101 8.45 21.03 -7.68
CA SER A 101 7.54 19.93 -7.36
C SER A 101 8.26 18.59 -7.42
N ASN A 102 7.87 17.65 -6.56
CA ASN A 102 8.36 16.27 -6.61
C ASN A 102 7.33 15.28 -7.19
N PHE A 103 6.28 15.77 -7.85
CA PHE A 103 5.23 14.94 -8.46
C PHE A 103 5.79 13.85 -9.37
N LEU A 104 6.63 14.20 -10.36
CA LEU A 104 7.23 13.24 -11.29
C LEU A 104 8.05 12.16 -10.56
N LYS A 105 8.82 12.58 -9.54
CA LYS A 105 9.65 11.68 -8.76
C LYS A 105 8.80 10.68 -7.97
N LEU A 106 7.77 11.15 -7.28
CA LEU A 106 6.90 10.31 -6.47
C LEU A 106 6.02 9.39 -7.33
N GLY A 107 5.51 9.89 -8.46
CA GLY A 107 4.84 9.08 -9.47
C GLY A 107 5.78 8.15 -10.26
N GLY A 108 7.09 8.16 -9.99
CA GLY A 108 8.06 7.33 -10.70
C GLY A 108 8.10 7.57 -12.21
N LEU A 109 7.76 8.78 -12.66
CA LEU A 109 7.76 9.21 -14.05
C LEU A 109 9.13 9.79 -14.39
N LYS A 110 9.80 9.20 -15.38
CA LYS A 110 11.11 9.65 -15.86
C LYS A 110 11.22 9.46 -17.36
N SER A 111 11.98 10.33 -18.02
CA SER A 111 12.35 10.12 -19.43
C SER A 111 13.02 8.76 -19.64
N ASN A 112 12.61 8.09 -20.70
CA ASN A 112 13.07 6.75 -21.08
C ASN A 112 13.47 6.68 -22.57
N GLY A 113 13.60 7.80 -23.26
CA GLY A 113 13.89 7.83 -24.69
C GLY A 113 12.69 7.53 -25.59
N GLN A 114 11.47 7.43 -25.03
CA GLN A 114 10.26 7.08 -25.78
C GLN A 114 9.24 8.23 -25.76
N ASN A 115 8.31 8.18 -26.70
CA ASN A 115 7.16 9.09 -26.75
C ASN A 115 6.01 8.66 -25.83
N VAL A 116 6.16 7.53 -25.16
CA VAL A 116 5.23 7.01 -24.13
C VAL A 116 6.02 6.73 -22.86
N VAL A 117 5.61 7.38 -21.76
CA VAL A 117 6.18 7.14 -20.43
C VAL A 117 5.07 6.66 -19.51
N LYS A 118 5.33 5.56 -18.81
CA LYS A 118 4.44 5.03 -17.78
C LYS A 118 5.03 5.29 -16.39
N SER A 119 4.19 5.52 -15.38
CA SER A 119 4.66 5.55 -13.99
C SER A 119 5.36 4.23 -13.66
N LYS A 120 6.46 4.31 -12.90
CA LYS A 120 7.22 3.12 -12.49
C LYS A 120 6.38 2.17 -11.62
N PHE A 121 5.53 2.75 -10.77
CA PHE A 121 4.69 2.04 -9.82
C PHE A 121 3.21 2.32 -10.11
N PRO A 122 2.31 1.41 -9.67
CA PRO A 122 0.90 1.73 -9.58
C PRO A 122 0.66 3.01 -8.76
N ILE A 123 -0.37 3.79 -9.08
CA ILE A 123 -0.74 5.01 -8.36
C ILE A 123 -1.58 4.67 -7.13
N GLY A 124 -2.38 3.60 -7.20
CA GLY A 124 -3.04 2.99 -6.05
C GLY A 124 -2.05 2.47 -5.01
N LYS A 125 -2.58 1.88 -3.95
CA LYS A 125 -1.78 1.39 -2.82
C LYS A 125 -0.79 0.35 -3.37
N ASN A 126 0.51 0.63 -3.28
CA ASN A 126 1.52 -0.31 -3.74
C ASN A 126 1.43 -1.55 -2.84
N PRO A 127 1.34 -2.79 -3.36
CA PRO A 127 1.37 -3.99 -2.52
C PRO A 127 2.67 -4.10 -1.70
N GLY A 128 3.73 -3.39 -2.11
CA GLY A 128 4.97 -3.21 -1.37
C GLY A 128 5.20 -1.80 -0.82
N GLU A 129 4.15 -1.00 -0.64
CA GLU A 129 4.28 0.20 0.19
C GLU A 129 4.56 -0.23 1.65
N PRO A 130 5.48 0.45 2.36
CA PRO A 130 5.71 0.15 3.76
C PRO A 130 4.38 0.19 4.50
N VAL A 131 4.25 -0.75 5.42
CA VAL A 131 3.11 -0.81 6.33
C VAL A 131 2.87 0.58 6.90
N ASP A 132 1.60 1.00 6.99
CA ASP A 132 1.26 2.26 7.64
C ASP A 132 2.05 2.35 8.93
N ASP A 133 2.78 3.45 9.15
CA ASP A 133 3.62 3.64 10.33
C ASP A 133 2.73 3.49 11.58
N MET A 134 2.76 2.28 12.13
CA MET A 134 2.03 1.85 13.32
C MET A 134 2.94 1.87 14.55
N ASP A 135 4.18 2.33 14.41
CA ASP A 135 5.09 2.53 15.53
C ASP A 135 4.54 3.64 16.42
N MET A 136 4.36 3.36 17.70
CA MET A 136 3.87 4.34 18.65
C MET A 136 5.05 5.08 19.29
N GLU A 137 4.92 6.40 19.44
CA GLU A 137 5.91 7.20 20.17
C GLU A 137 5.64 7.15 21.67
N GLU A 138 6.70 7.12 22.47
CA GLU A 138 6.61 7.18 23.94
C GLU A 138 6.09 8.56 24.39
N ILE A 139 5.12 8.56 25.29
CA ILE A 139 4.46 9.78 25.77
C ILE A 139 5.15 10.29 27.04
N ASP A 140 6.00 9.50 27.70
CA ASP A 140 6.58 9.77 29.02
C ASP A 140 5.50 10.03 30.08
N VAL A 141 4.38 9.32 29.97
CA VAL A 141 3.24 9.36 30.88
C VAL A 141 2.82 7.91 31.10
N ALA A 142 3.18 7.35 32.24
CA ALA A 142 3.02 5.92 32.55
C ALA A 142 1.63 5.35 32.22
N TYR A 143 0.57 6.14 32.42
CA TYR A 143 -0.79 5.78 32.05
C TYR A 143 -0.96 5.49 30.54
N PHE A 144 -0.41 6.34 29.69
CA PHE A 144 -0.45 6.19 28.24
C PHE A 144 0.58 5.18 27.75
N ASP A 145 1.77 5.16 28.34
CA ASP A 145 2.83 4.23 27.95
C ASP A 145 2.42 2.78 28.25
N ASP A 146 1.74 2.49 29.36
CA ASP A 146 1.15 1.16 29.61
C ASP A 146 0.10 0.79 28.55
N ALA A 147 -0.80 1.71 28.22
CA ALA A 147 -1.85 1.44 27.24
C ALA A 147 -1.29 1.21 25.82
N PHE A 148 -0.32 2.02 25.40
CA PHE A 148 0.29 1.95 24.07
C PHE A 148 1.36 0.86 23.94
N SER A 149 2.09 0.54 25.01
CA SER A 149 3.08 -0.55 24.98
C SER A 149 2.44 -1.92 24.74
N LYS A 150 1.21 -2.15 25.24
CA LYS A 150 0.44 -3.36 24.92
C LYS A 150 0.11 -3.48 23.44
N ALA A 151 -0.05 -2.35 22.74
CA ALA A 151 -0.32 -2.32 21.31
C ALA A 151 0.93 -2.54 20.45
N ALA A 152 2.13 -2.25 20.98
CA ALA A 152 3.37 -2.42 20.22
C ALA A 152 3.57 -3.86 19.70
N GLY A 153 3.20 -4.87 20.50
CA GLY A 153 3.29 -6.28 20.11
C GLY A 153 2.39 -6.62 18.91
N PRO A 154 1.05 -6.54 19.05
CA PRO A 154 0.11 -6.82 17.97
C PRO A 154 0.37 -5.98 16.70
N LEU A 155 0.67 -4.69 16.84
CA LEU A 155 0.97 -3.85 15.69
C LEU A 155 2.29 -4.25 15.01
N GLY A 156 3.31 -4.59 15.79
CA GLY A 156 4.57 -5.15 15.28
C GLY A 156 4.34 -6.44 14.49
N THR A 157 3.54 -7.35 15.02
CA THR A 157 3.13 -8.58 14.31
C THR A 157 2.38 -8.26 13.02
N THR A 158 1.50 -7.26 13.02
CA THR A 158 0.78 -6.82 11.81
C THR A 158 1.76 -6.33 10.74
N ILE A 159 2.77 -5.55 11.14
CA ILE A 159 3.82 -5.05 10.24
C ILE A 159 4.62 -6.21 9.66
N GLU A 160 5.07 -7.14 10.51
CA GLU A 160 5.87 -8.29 10.12
C GLU A 160 5.12 -9.20 9.14
N LEU A 161 3.88 -9.58 9.44
CA LEU A 161 3.06 -10.42 8.58
C LEU A 161 2.87 -9.79 7.20
N ARG A 162 2.52 -8.51 7.15
CA ARG A 162 2.32 -7.79 5.89
C ARG A 162 3.61 -7.68 5.08
N THR A 163 4.74 -7.45 5.76
CA THR A 163 6.06 -7.43 5.13
C THR A 163 6.40 -8.80 4.53
N ASN A 164 6.22 -9.88 5.29
CA ASN A 164 6.47 -11.25 4.83
C ASN A 164 5.61 -11.63 3.63
N ILE A 165 4.31 -11.27 3.63
CA ILE A 165 3.41 -11.50 2.49
C ILE A 165 3.92 -10.73 1.25
N SER A 166 4.28 -9.46 1.43
CA SER A 166 4.72 -8.59 0.34
C SER A 166 6.05 -9.06 -0.26
N ASP A 167 7.05 -9.30 0.59
CA ASP A 167 8.38 -9.77 0.19
C ASP A 167 8.31 -11.16 -0.44
N GLY A 168 7.55 -12.08 0.17
CA GLY A 168 7.31 -13.41 -0.39
C GLY A 168 6.66 -13.33 -1.77
N ARG A 169 5.62 -12.51 -1.92
CA ARG A 169 4.93 -12.29 -3.20
C ARG A 169 5.89 -11.73 -4.23
N GLN A 170 6.68 -10.71 -3.89
CA GLN A 170 7.62 -10.10 -4.81
C GLN A 170 8.73 -11.09 -5.21
N GLY A 171 9.29 -11.83 -4.26
CA GLY A 171 10.28 -12.89 -4.52
C GLY A 171 9.74 -13.97 -5.46
N ALA A 172 8.49 -14.40 -5.27
CA ALA A 172 7.83 -15.33 -6.17
C ALA A 172 7.63 -14.74 -7.58
N LYS A 173 7.22 -13.46 -7.69
CA LYS A 173 7.08 -12.78 -9.00
C LYS A 173 8.41 -12.66 -9.74
N ASP A 174 9.47 -12.29 -9.03
CA ASP A 174 10.80 -12.13 -9.61
C ASP A 174 11.36 -13.48 -10.07
N ALA A 175 11.21 -14.53 -9.26
CA ALA A 175 11.66 -15.87 -9.61
C ALA A 175 10.89 -16.47 -10.79
N LEU A 176 9.59 -16.19 -10.89
CA LEU A 176 8.76 -16.59 -12.02
C LEU A 176 9.01 -15.74 -13.29
N GLU A 177 9.86 -14.71 -13.21
CA GLU A 177 10.19 -13.81 -14.32
C GLU A 177 8.93 -13.27 -15.01
N ILE A 178 7.91 -12.93 -14.21
CA ILE A 178 6.57 -12.61 -14.71
C ILE A 178 6.65 -11.48 -15.75
N PRO A 179 6.30 -11.73 -17.03
CA PRO A 179 6.43 -10.74 -18.08
C PRO A 179 5.56 -9.51 -17.83
N PRO A 180 5.93 -8.34 -18.38
CA PRO A 180 5.06 -7.17 -18.36
C PRO A 180 3.68 -7.50 -18.95
N GLY A 181 2.62 -7.34 -18.16
CA GLY A 181 1.23 -7.64 -18.54
C GLY A 181 0.66 -8.91 -17.92
N VAL A 182 1.52 -9.77 -17.37
CA VAL A 182 1.13 -10.91 -16.52
C VAL A 182 1.12 -10.41 -15.06
N LYS A 183 -0.01 -10.58 -14.37
CA LYS A 183 -0.36 -9.84 -13.16
C LYS A 183 -0.27 -10.68 -11.89
N THR A 184 -0.50 -11.99 -12.00
CA THR A 184 -0.68 -12.87 -10.84
C THR A 184 0.34 -14.01 -10.75
N ILE A 185 0.55 -14.54 -9.54
CA ILE A 185 1.36 -15.75 -9.32
C ILE A 185 0.79 -16.93 -10.11
N LYS A 186 -0.54 -17.01 -10.23
CA LYS A 186 -1.24 -17.99 -11.07
C LYS A 186 -0.72 -18.00 -12.49
N GLU A 187 -0.69 -16.84 -13.14
CA GLU A 187 -0.29 -16.77 -14.53
C GLU A 187 1.21 -17.07 -14.71
N GLY A 188 2.06 -16.66 -13.76
CA GLY A 188 3.47 -17.03 -13.73
C GLY A 188 3.67 -18.55 -13.61
N LEU A 189 2.92 -19.23 -12.75
CA LEU A 189 2.92 -20.69 -12.62
C LEU A 189 2.41 -21.39 -13.88
N VAL A 190 1.38 -20.85 -14.54
CA VAL A 190 0.87 -21.37 -15.82
C VAL A 190 1.91 -21.21 -16.94
N ALA A 191 2.64 -20.10 -16.96
CA ALA A 191 3.75 -19.92 -17.90
C ALA A 191 4.86 -20.95 -17.62
N LEU A 192 5.28 -21.09 -16.37
CA LEU A 192 6.30 -22.06 -15.96
C LEU A 192 5.91 -23.50 -16.31
N LYS A 193 4.64 -23.85 -16.17
CA LYS A 193 4.08 -25.17 -16.55
C LYS A 193 4.23 -25.48 -18.04
N LYS A 194 4.19 -24.47 -18.92
CA LYS A 194 4.43 -24.67 -20.36
C LYS A 194 5.88 -25.05 -20.66
N ASP A 195 6.81 -24.52 -19.86
CA ASP A 195 8.24 -24.82 -19.97
C ASP A 195 8.61 -26.14 -19.27
N VAL A 196 7.81 -26.54 -18.26
CA VAL A 196 8.03 -27.74 -17.44
C VAL A 196 6.75 -28.60 -17.41
N GLU A 197 6.55 -29.43 -18.44
CA GLU A 197 5.34 -30.25 -18.61
C GLU A 197 5.06 -31.22 -17.45
N THR A 198 6.09 -31.62 -16.69
CA THR A 198 5.97 -32.49 -15.52
C THR A 198 5.43 -31.78 -14.29
N LEU A 199 5.54 -30.45 -14.22
CA LEU A 199 5.16 -29.67 -13.04
C LEU A 199 3.68 -29.90 -12.68
N ARG A 200 3.37 -30.22 -11.44
CA ARG A 200 2.01 -30.26 -10.90
C ARG A 200 1.95 -29.42 -9.63
N PHE A 201 0.79 -28.85 -9.39
CA PHE A 201 0.51 -28.09 -8.18
C PHE A 201 -0.79 -28.56 -7.54
N GLU A 202 -0.68 -29.06 -6.31
CA GLU A 202 -1.82 -29.49 -5.49
C GLU A 202 -2.09 -28.41 -4.44
N PHE A 203 -3.36 -27.99 -4.35
CA PHE A 203 -3.85 -27.06 -3.34
C PHE A 203 -5.04 -27.69 -2.64
N VAL A 204 -4.93 -27.93 -1.34
CA VAL A 204 -5.94 -28.62 -0.53
C VAL A 204 -6.35 -27.72 0.64
N PRO A 205 -7.57 -27.17 0.65
CA PRO A 205 -8.11 -26.46 1.79
C PRO A 205 -8.12 -27.34 3.05
N SER A 206 -7.84 -26.76 4.21
CA SER A 206 -7.83 -27.44 5.50
C SER A 206 -8.51 -26.61 6.58
N VAL A 207 -8.80 -27.21 7.74
CA VAL A 207 -9.40 -26.49 8.88
C VAL A 207 -8.45 -25.41 9.44
N GLN A 208 -7.14 -25.56 9.23
CA GLN A 208 -6.10 -24.64 9.67
C GLN A 208 -5.61 -23.71 8.55
N GLY A 209 -6.28 -23.68 7.40
CA GLY A 209 -5.88 -22.89 6.24
C GLY A 209 -5.87 -23.73 4.96
N PHE A 210 -4.69 -24.04 4.43
CA PHE A 210 -4.54 -24.90 3.26
C PHE A 210 -3.20 -25.63 3.26
N GLN A 211 -3.07 -26.67 2.45
CA GLN A 211 -1.82 -27.33 2.12
C GLN A 211 -1.53 -27.13 0.63
N ALA A 212 -0.26 -26.94 0.31
CA ALA A 212 0.21 -26.68 -1.03
C ALA A 212 1.42 -27.58 -1.32
N LYS A 213 1.45 -28.21 -2.50
CA LYS A 213 2.54 -29.11 -2.87
C LYS A 213 2.81 -29.05 -4.35
N PHE A 214 4.09 -28.91 -4.71
CA PHE A 214 4.55 -29.06 -6.08
C PHE A 214 5.18 -30.45 -6.29
N THR A 215 5.01 -31.00 -7.50
CA THR A 215 5.72 -32.21 -7.95
C THR A 215 6.21 -32.02 -9.38
N GLY A 216 7.23 -32.77 -9.81
CA GLY A 216 7.81 -32.66 -11.17
C GLY A 216 8.51 -31.33 -11.44
N ALA A 217 9.14 -30.74 -10.41
CA ALA A 217 9.75 -29.42 -10.40
C ALA A 217 11.28 -29.43 -10.50
N GLU A 218 11.90 -30.56 -10.88
CA GLU A 218 13.34 -30.78 -10.78
C GLU A 218 14.16 -29.75 -11.57
N THR A 219 13.64 -29.26 -12.70
CA THR A 219 14.32 -28.28 -13.56
C THR A 219 14.02 -26.82 -13.19
N CYS A 220 13.07 -26.57 -12.30
CA CYS A 220 12.65 -25.23 -11.88
C CYS A 220 12.58 -25.04 -10.36
N GLN A 221 13.32 -25.87 -9.62
CA GLN A 221 13.24 -25.96 -8.16
C GLN A 221 13.40 -24.60 -7.46
N SER A 222 14.35 -23.76 -7.87
CA SER A 222 14.54 -22.43 -7.27
C SER A 222 13.34 -21.49 -7.47
N LYS A 223 12.63 -21.60 -8.60
CA LYS A 223 11.40 -20.83 -8.85
C LYS A 223 10.28 -21.32 -7.93
N ILE A 224 10.18 -22.64 -7.73
CA ILE A 224 9.19 -23.25 -6.84
C ILE A 224 9.49 -22.94 -5.37
N GLU A 225 10.75 -22.94 -4.94
CA GLU A 225 11.14 -22.54 -3.58
C GLU A 225 10.68 -21.12 -3.26
N ALA A 226 10.86 -20.16 -4.17
CA ALA A 226 10.37 -18.80 -3.99
C ALA A 226 8.83 -18.73 -3.85
N VAL A 227 8.11 -19.52 -4.64
CA VAL A 227 6.64 -19.62 -4.53
C VAL A 227 6.22 -20.28 -3.21
N MET A 228 6.97 -21.29 -2.74
CA MET A 228 6.72 -21.93 -1.44
C MET A 228 6.98 -20.98 -0.27
N THR A 229 8.01 -20.13 -0.33
CA THR A 229 8.23 -19.07 0.67
C THR A 229 7.05 -18.09 0.72
N PHE A 230 6.48 -17.71 -0.43
CA PHE A 230 5.26 -16.90 -0.46
C PHE A 230 4.06 -17.63 0.18
N ILE A 231 3.89 -18.91 -0.13
CA ILE A 231 2.83 -19.75 0.45
C ILE A 231 2.97 -19.82 1.98
N GLU A 232 4.17 -20.02 2.50
CA GLU A 232 4.45 -20.07 3.94
C GLU A 232 4.11 -18.73 4.62
N ALA A 233 4.44 -17.60 3.98
CA ALA A 233 4.07 -16.28 4.48
C ALA A 233 2.54 -16.09 4.54
N VAL A 234 1.81 -16.54 3.51
CA VAL A 234 0.34 -16.52 3.48
C VAL A 234 -0.24 -17.40 4.59
N GLN A 235 0.28 -18.62 4.78
CA GLN A 235 -0.17 -19.54 5.83
C GLN A 235 0.06 -18.97 7.23
N GLY A 236 1.27 -18.46 7.51
CA GLY A 236 1.60 -17.85 8.79
C GLY A 236 0.71 -16.66 9.12
N ALA A 237 0.38 -15.84 8.12
CA ALA A 237 -0.54 -14.73 8.31
C ALA A 237 -1.98 -15.19 8.56
N MET A 238 -2.46 -16.23 7.87
CA MET A 238 -3.79 -16.82 8.13
C MET A 238 -3.91 -17.35 9.56
N GLU A 239 -2.85 -17.98 10.08
CA GLU A 239 -2.82 -18.53 11.43
C GLU A 239 -2.85 -17.43 12.50
N ALA A 240 -2.10 -16.35 12.29
CA ALA A 240 -1.98 -15.26 13.26
C ALA A 240 -3.17 -14.27 13.24
N LEU A 241 -3.82 -14.09 12.09
CA LEU A 241 -4.85 -13.06 11.89
C LEU A 241 -6.02 -13.09 12.88
N PRO A 242 -6.61 -14.24 13.24
CA PRO A 242 -7.76 -14.28 14.16
C PRO A 242 -7.43 -13.68 15.53
N GLN A 243 -6.34 -14.13 16.15
CA GLN A 243 -5.90 -13.61 17.44
C GLN A 243 -5.49 -12.15 17.33
N LEU A 244 -4.76 -11.80 16.27
CA LEU A 244 -4.33 -10.43 16.04
C LEU A 244 -5.51 -9.45 15.88
N THR A 245 -6.59 -9.90 15.24
CA THR A 245 -7.82 -9.12 15.09
C THR A 245 -8.50 -8.89 16.45
N GLU A 246 -8.56 -9.93 17.29
CA GLU A 246 -9.10 -9.83 18.64
C GLU A 246 -8.26 -8.87 19.50
N ASP A 247 -6.96 -9.11 19.58
CA ASP A 247 -6.02 -8.31 20.37
C ASP A 247 -6.08 -6.82 20.00
N VAL A 248 -6.05 -6.50 18.70
CA VAL A 248 -6.09 -5.10 18.25
C VAL A 248 -7.45 -4.45 18.52
N ASN A 249 -8.56 -5.17 18.35
CA ASN A 249 -9.89 -4.61 18.65
C ASN A 249 -10.06 -4.36 20.15
N ASP A 250 -9.61 -5.28 20.99
CA ASP A 250 -9.67 -5.13 22.45
C ASP A 250 -8.83 -3.93 22.91
N LEU A 251 -7.63 -3.77 22.35
CA LEU A 251 -6.76 -2.62 22.63
C LEU A 251 -7.38 -1.30 22.15
N VAL A 252 -7.99 -1.29 20.97
CA VAL A 252 -8.69 -0.12 20.44
C VAL A 252 -9.81 0.30 21.39
N GLU A 253 -10.61 -0.65 21.89
CA GLU A 253 -11.68 -0.35 22.84
C GLU A 253 -11.13 0.07 24.22
N GLU A 254 -10.09 -0.59 24.73
CA GLU A 254 -9.41 -0.18 25.97
C GLU A 254 -8.93 1.27 25.86
N VAL A 255 -8.18 1.61 24.82
CA VAL A 255 -7.64 2.96 24.62
C VAL A 255 -8.77 3.97 24.43
N LYS A 256 -9.81 3.67 23.64
CA LYS A 256 -10.95 4.58 23.46
C LYS A 256 -11.60 4.94 24.79
N THR A 257 -11.81 3.99 25.70
CA THR A 257 -12.41 4.29 27.02
C THR A 257 -11.52 5.17 27.89
N LYS A 258 -10.20 5.10 27.68
CA LYS A 258 -9.17 5.85 28.41
C LYS A 258 -8.94 7.28 27.88
N VAL A 259 -9.23 7.52 26.59
CA VAL A 259 -9.09 8.83 25.91
C VAL A 259 -10.40 9.32 25.29
N THR A 260 -11.53 8.98 25.88
CA THR A 260 -12.85 9.40 25.38
C THR A 260 -13.03 10.91 25.47
N GLU A 261 -12.53 11.53 26.53
CA GLU A 261 -12.64 12.96 26.77
C GLU A 261 -11.26 13.64 26.85
N PRO A 262 -11.09 14.83 26.25
CA PRO A 262 -9.83 15.58 26.36
C PRO A 262 -9.38 15.87 27.80
N SER A 263 -10.33 15.94 28.75
CA SER A 263 -10.10 16.10 30.19
C SER A 263 -9.26 14.96 30.77
N GLN A 264 -9.49 13.72 30.35
CA GLN A 264 -8.75 12.54 30.81
C GLN A 264 -7.26 12.63 30.48
N ILE A 265 -6.93 13.17 29.29
CA ILE A 265 -5.53 13.38 28.89
C ILE A 265 -4.88 14.45 29.77
N THR A 266 -5.57 15.55 30.03
CA THR A 266 -5.04 16.61 30.88
C THR A 266 -4.90 16.19 32.35
N ASP A 267 -5.80 15.36 32.86
CA ASP A 267 -5.73 14.81 34.21
C ASP A 267 -4.55 13.86 34.35
N ALA A 268 -4.35 12.95 33.39
CA ALA A 268 -3.19 12.04 33.36
C ALA A 268 -1.85 12.81 33.30
N LEU A 269 -1.77 13.88 32.48
CA LEU A 269 -0.58 14.73 32.41
C LEU A 269 -0.30 15.45 33.73
N LYS A 270 -1.35 15.91 34.41
CA LYS A 270 -1.25 16.56 35.71
C LYS A 270 -0.80 15.59 36.81
N GLU A 271 -1.37 14.39 36.84
CA GLU A 271 -0.97 13.32 37.77
C GLU A 271 0.49 12.90 37.57
N ALA A 272 0.95 12.87 36.32
CA ALA A 272 2.35 12.63 35.98
C ALA A 272 3.29 13.82 36.24
N ASN A 273 2.80 14.92 36.83
CA ASN A 273 3.55 16.16 37.08
C ASN A 273 4.22 16.75 35.82
N VAL A 274 3.63 16.54 34.63
CA VAL A 274 4.13 17.12 33.39
C VAL A 274 3.91 18.64 33.42
N PRO A 275 4.93 19.47 33.14
CA PRO A 275 4.77 20.92 33.12
C PRO A 275 3.71 21.36 32.09
N PRO A 276 2.79 22.28 32.42
CA PRO A 276 1.72 22.71 31.51
C PRO A 276 2.22 23.20 30.14
N MET A 277 3.43 23.76 30.07
CA MET A 277 4.04 24.20 28.80
C MET A 277 4.37 23.05 27.84
N ALA A 278 4.54 21.82 28.34
CA ALA A 278 4.81 20.63 27.52
C ALA A 278 3.52 19.90 27.08
N TRP A 279 2.37 20.25 27.67
CA TRP A 279 1.09 19.55 27.41
C TRP A 279 0.68 19.53 25.94
N PRO A 280 0.76 20.64 25.16
CA PRO A 280 0.31 20.61 23.77
C PRO A 280 1.03 19.56 22.91
N GLY A 281 2.34 19.37 23.12
CA GLY A 281 3.12 18.36 22.42
C GLY A 281 2.71 16.94 22.80
N LYS A 282 2.59 16.67 24.11
CA LYS A 282 2.18 15.35 24.61
C LYS A 282 0.75 14.98 24.23
N ILE A 283 -0.18 15.94 24.30
CA ILE A 283 -1.57 15.74 23.84
C ILE A 283 -1.60 15.38 22.36
N ASN A 284 -0.80 16.07 21.53
CA ASN A 284 -0.72 15.74 20.10
C ASN A 284 -0.21 14.32 19.88
N LEU A 285 0.85 13.90 20.57
CA LEU A 285 1.39 12.55 20.47
C LEU A 285 0.38 11.47 20.92
N VAL A 286 -0.35 11.71 22.02
CA VAL A 286 -1.43 10.81 22.46
C VAL A 286 -2.47 10.65 21.35
N TRP A 287 -2.93 11.75 20.75
CA TRP A 287 -3.90 11.68 19.66
C TRP A 287 -3.35 11.01 18.39
N GLU A 288 -2.09 11.23 18.06
CA GLU A 288 -1.42 10.53 16.95
C GLU A 288 -1.38 9.02 17.20
N ASN A 289 -0.97 8.58 18.40
CA ASN A 289 -0.97 7.15 18.77
C ASN A 289 -2.40 6.55 18.76
N VAL A 290 -3.39 7.27 19.28
CA VAL A 290 -4.81 6.86 19.22
C VAL A 290 -5.27 6.72 17.77
N GLN A 291 -4.90 7.66 16.90
CA GLN A 291 -5.22 7.60 15.47
C GLN A 291 -4.54 6.42 14.78
N LYS A 292 -3.28 6.11 15.12
CA LYS A 292 -2.58 4.93 14.59
C LYS A 292 -3.31 3.65 15.03
N LEU A 293 -3.59 3.51 16.32
CA LEU A 293 -4.26 2.34 16.88
C LEU A 293 -5.67 2.14 16.30
N THR A 294 -6.47 3.21 16.21
CA THR A 294 -7.85 3.14 15.67
C THR A 294 -7.92 2.82 14.18
N LYS A 295 -6.82 2.99 13.44
CA LYS A 295 -6.71 2.56 12.04
C LYS A 295 -6.27 1.11 11.89
N ALA A 296 -5.64 0.52 12.90
CA ALA A 296 -5.09 -0.84 12.82
C ALA A 296 -6.14 -1.91 12.46
N PRO A 297 -7.40 -1.88 12.95
CA PRO A 297 -8.43 -2.82 12.50
C PRO A 297 -8.69 -2.77 10.98
N ALA A 298 -8.64 -1.57 10.38
CA ALA A 298 -8.79 -1.43 8.93
C ALA A 298 -7.58 -2.01 8.19
N VAL A 299 -6.36 -1.82 8.71
CA VAL A 299 -5.14 -2.42 8.16
C VAL A 299 -5.20 -3.95 8.21
N ILE A 300 -5.67 -4.52 9.32
CA ILE A 300 -5.87 -5.97 9.46
C ILE A 300 -6.93 -6.48 8.48
N SER A 301 -8.03 -5.73 8.31
CA SER A 301 -9.05 -6.06 7.31
C SER A 301 -8.51 -6.03 5.88
N ASP A 302 -7.71 -5.03 5.53
CA ASP A 302 -7.04 -4.96 4.22
C ASP A 302 -6.13 -6.18 4.02
N MET A 303 -5.35 -6.56 5.04
CA MET A 303 -4.47 -7.72 5.01
C MET A 303 -5.25 -9.02 4.80
N LYS A 304 -6.40 -9.18 5.46
CA LYS A 304 -7.29 -10.32 5.25
C LYS A 304 -7.76 -10.41 3.79
N ASN A 305 -8.19 -9.29 3.20
CA ASN A 305 -8.59 -9.25 1.79
C ASN A 305 -7.43 -9.62 0.85
N GLU A 306 -6.21 -9.14 1.16
CA GLU A 306 -5.01 -9.48 0.41
C GLU A 306 -4.67 -10.98 0.48
N LEU A 307 -4.88 -11.61 1.63
CA LEU A 307 -4.72 -13.06 1.79
C LEU A 307 -5.80 -13.84 1.03
N ASP A 308 -7.06 -13.43 1.12
CA ASP A 308 -8.16 -14.08 0.38
C ASP A 308 -7.90 -14.03 -1.13
N SER A 309 -7.39 -12.90 -1.63
CA SER A 309 -6.95 -12.76 -3.03
C SER A 309 -5.78 -13.69 -3.36
N ALA A 310 -4.74 -13.75 -2.51
CA ALA A 310 -3.59 -14.64 -2.71
C ALA A 310 -3.99 -16.12 -2.74
N ILE A 311 -4.88 -16.53 -1.84
CA ILE A 311 -5.43 -17.88 -1.77
C ILE A 311 -6.23 -18.20 -3.03
N GLY A 312 -7.06 -17.26 -3.49
CA GLY A 312 -7.79 -17.39 -4.75
C GLY A 312 -6.87 -17.59 -5.95
N ASP A 313 -5.78 -16.81 -6.02
CA ASP A 313 -4.76 -16.96 -7.06
C ASP A 313 -4.08 -18.34 -7.00
N LEU A 314 -3.65 -18.79 -5.82
CA LEU A 314 -3.01 -20.10 -5.65
C LEU A 314 -3.96 -21.25 -6.01
N LYS A 315 -5.21 -21.19 -5.56
CA LYS A 315 -6.23 -22.19 -5.92
C LYS A 315 -6.44 -22.23 -7.44
N GLY A 316 -6.59 -21.06 -8.06
CA GLY A 316 -6.74 -20.96 -9.52
C GLY A 316 -5.50 -21.43 -10.30
N ALA A 317 -4.30 -21.35 -9.70
CA ALA A 317 -3.09 -21.94 -10.26
C ALA A 317 -3.13 -23.47 -10.19
N ALA A 318 -3.53 -24.04 -9.06
CA ALA A 318 -3.62 -25.49 -8.89
C ALA A 318 -4.62 -26.08 -9.90
N GLU A 319 -5.79 -25.46 -10.07
CA GLU A 319 -6.78 -25.87 -11.08
C GLU A 319 -6.23 -25.82 -12.52
N ALA A 320 -5.38 -24.84 -12.83
CA ALA A 320 -4.79 -24.70 -14.16
C ALA A 320 -3.59 -25.62 -14.43
N LEU A 321 -3.00 -26.21 -13.38
CA LEU A 321 -1.78 -27.04 -13.46
C LEU A 321 -2.06 -28.55 -13.38
N GLN A 322 -3.32 -28.97 -13.21
CA GLN A 322 -3.76 -30.37 -13.25
C GLN A 322 -3.58 -30.99 -14.65
#